data_AF-A0A1J3FW84-F1
#
_entry.id   AF-A0A1J3FW84-F1
#
_cell.length_a   1.000
_cell.length_b   1.000
_cell.length_c   1.000
_cell.angle_alpha   90.00
_cell.angle_beta   90.00
_cell.angle_gamma   90.00
#
_symmetry.space_group_name_H-M   'P 1'
#
loop_
_entity.id
_entity.type
_entity.pdbx_description
1 polymer ?
#
loop_
_entity_poly.entity_id
_entity_poly.type
_entity_poly.pdbx_seq_one_letter_code
_entity_poly.pdbx_strand_id
1 'polypeptide(L)'
;GIFKGIILRNNITSGPVLVYPMNRNKWNDRMSTAIPEEDVFYAVGFLRSADFDNWEDYENENMEILKFSEDEKMGVVQYLPYYSSQEGWVRHFGPRWNIFVERKYRYDPKMILSP
;
A
#
# COMPACT_ATOMS: atom_id res chain seq x y z
N GLY A 1 6.80 5.35 16.14
CA GLY A 1 7.02 5.85 14.77
C GLY A 1 7.81 4.84 13.97
N ILE A 2 7.42 4.58 12.73
CA ILE A 2 7.84 3.41 11.92
C ILE A 2 9.37 3.20 11.90
N PHE A 3 10.15 4.18 11.46
CA PHE A 3 11.60 4.01 11.28
C PHE A 3 12.35 3.66 12.56
N LYS A 4 12.10 4.38 13.67
CA LYS A 4 12.80 4.12 14.94
C LYS A 4 12.18 2.99 15.75
N GLY A 5 10.85 2.93 15.79
CA GLY A 5 10.11 2.05 16.68
C GLY A 5 9.89 0.64 16.14
N ILE A 6 10.01 0.45 14.82
CA ILE A 6 9.84 -0.85 14.16
C ILE A 6 11.14 -1.22 13.46
N ILE A 7 11.53 -0.48 12.41
CA ILE A 7 12.67 -0.83 11.54
C ILE A 7 13.99 -0.95 12.33
N LEU A 8 14.39 0.10 13.05
CA LEU A 8 15.63 0.07 13.84
C LEU A 8 15.55 -0.87 15.04
N ARG A 9 14.35 -1.12 15.59
CA ARG A 9 14.15 -2.00 16.74
C ARG A 9 14.33 -3.46 16.34
N ASN A 10 13.74 -3.86 15.23
CA ASN A 10 13.82 -5.23 14.72
C ASN A 10 15.21 -5.51 14.11
N ASN A 11 15.87 -4.49 13.55
CA ASN A 11 17.26 -4.53 13.10
C ASN A 11 17.54 -5.68 12.11
N ILE A 12 16.57 -5.96 11.23
CA ILE A 12 16.70 -6.94 10.16
C ILE A 12 17.47 -6.28 9.01
N THR A 13 18.37 -7.02 8.35
CA THR A 13 19.14 -6.52 7.19
C THR A 13 18.19 -6.01 6.11
N SER A 14 18.08 -4.70 5.96
CA SER A 14 17.17 -4.08 5.01
C SER A 14 17.87 -3.81 3.69
N GLY A 15 17.22 -4.09 2.57
CA GLY A 15 17.56 -3.46 1.30
C GLY A 15 17.25 -1.94 1.32
N PRO A 16 17.36 -1.24 0.17
CA PRO A 16 17.16 0.20 0.10
C PRO A 16 15.79 0.64 0.62
N VAL A 17 15.77 1.73 1.38
CA VAL A 17 14.53 2.41 1.79
C VAL A 17 14.42 3.72 1.04
N LEU A 18 13.41 3.83 0.18
CA LEU A 18 13.11 5.06 -0.56
C LEU A 18 12.10 5.89 0.20
N VAL A 19 12.38 7.19 0.37
CA VAL A 19 11.46 8.16 0.95
C VAL A 19 11.59 9.46 0.17
N TYR A 20 10.54 9.85 -0.56
CA TYR A 20 10.55 11.11 -1.30
C TYR A 20 9.12 11.65 -1.48
N PRO A 21 8.96 12.98 -1.56
CA PRO A 21 7.66 13.61 -1.70
C PRO A 21 7.15 13.53 -3.14
N MET A 22 5.82 13.52 -3.27
CA MET A 22 5.06 13.52 -4.51
C MET A 22 4.01 14.62 -4.46
N ASN A 23 3.80 15.34 -5.56
CA ASN A 23 2.76 16.35 -5.67
C ASN A 23 1.47 15.73 -6.23
N ARG A 24 0.37 15.80 -5.48
CA ARG A 24 -0.94 15.26 -5.89
C ARG A 24 -1.46 15.90 -7.18
N ASN A 25 -1.16 17.18 -7.43
CA ASN A 25 -1.55 17.87 -8.66
C ASN A 25 -0.95 17.30 -9.96
N LYS A 26 -0.01 16.34 -9.88
CA LYS A 26 0.51 15.59 -11.02
C LYS A 26 -0.26 14.29 -11.30
N TRP A 27 -1.24 13.96 -10.47
CA TRP A 27 -2.07 12.77 -10.58
C TRP A 27 -3.46 13.13 -11.09
N ASN A 28 -4.04 12.26 -11.92
CA ASN A 28 -5.36 12.46 -12.50
C ASN A 28 -6.40 11.63 -11.75
N ASP A 29 -7.30 12.30 -11.02
CA ASP A 29 -8.35 11.67 -10.21
C ASP A 29 -9.41 10.90 -11.01
N ARG A 30 -9.35 10.92 -12.35
CA ARG A 30 -10.18 10.06 -13.20
C ARG A 30 -9.60 8.64 -13.35
N MET A 31 -8.29 8.45 -13.09
CA MET A 31 -7.58 7.17 -13.21
C MET A 31 -7.85 6.26 -12.01
N SER A 32 -7.73 4.94 -12.15
CA SER A 32 -8.05 4.02 -11.05
C SER A 32 -7.05 4.03 -9.88
N THR A 33 -5.92 4.75 -9.97
CA THR A 33 -4.92 4.80 -8.90
C THR A 33 -5.48 5.39 -7.61
N ALA A 34 -5.28 4.71 -6.48
CA ALA A 34 -5.52 5.24 -5.15
C ALA A 34 -4.25 5.93 -4.62
N ILE A 35 -4.39 7.14 -4.09
CA ILE A 35 -3.32 7.96 -3.51
C ILE A 35 -3.87 8.77 -2.32
N PRO A 36 -3.04 9.16 -1.33
CA PRO A 36 -3.48 9.98 -0.19
C PRO A 36 -4.05 11.34 -0.60
N GLU A 37 -5.02 11.85 0.15
CA GLU A 37 -5.76 13.09 -0.17
C GLU A 37 -4.96 14.39 0.02
N GLU A 38 -3.80 14.32 0.66
CA GLU A 38 -2.92 15.47 0.89
C GLU A 38 -2.32 16.02 -0.41
N ASP A 39 -2.07 17.33 -0.47
CA ASP A 39 -1.47 18.01 -1.63
C ASP A 39 -0.06 17.48 -1.94
N VAL A 40 0.68 17.13 -0.89
CA VAL A 40 1.98 16.48 -0.96
C VAL A 40 1.91 15.22 -0.11
N PHE A 41 2.25 14.08 -0.70
CA PHE A 41 2.34 12.80 0.00
C PHE A 41 3.70 12.15 -0.26
N TYR A 42 4.14 11.25 0.61
CA TYR A 42 5.43 10.58 0.46
C TYR A 42 5.28 9.19 -0.15
N ALA A 43 6.06 8.91 -1.19
CA ALA A 43 6.33 7.55 -1.60
C ALA A 43 7.34 6.96 -0.62
N VAL A 44 6.94 5.88 0.07
CA VAL A 44 7.79 5.12 1.00
C VAL A 44 7.89 3.70 0.49
N GLY A 45 9.11 3.26 0.14
CA GLY A 45 9.36 1.93 -0.41
C GLY A 45 10.41 1.19 0.40
N PHE A 46 10.03 0.08 1.03
CA PHE A 46 10.95 -0.86 1.67
C PHE A 46 11.34 -1.94 0.65
N LEU A 47 12.45 -1.75 -0.05
CA LEU A 47 12.89 -2.61 -1.15
C LEU A 47 13.74 -3.76 -0.61
N ARG A 48 13.08 -4.76 -0.02
CA ARG A 48 13.71 -5.89 0.67
C ARG A 48 13.90 -7.07 -0.27
N SER A 49 14.97 -7.82 -0.02
CA SER A 49 15.21 -9.12 -0.63
C SER A 49 15.25 -10.15 0.49
N ALA A 50 14.38 -11.14 0.41
CA ALA A 50 14.35 -12.26 1.33
C ALA A 50 14.98 -13.50 0.69
N ASP A 51 15.63 -14.31 1.53
CA ASP A 51 16.01 -15.68 1.24
C ASP A 51 14.92 -16.65 1.76
N PHE A 52 15.02 -17.93 1.41
CA PHE A 52 14.03 -18.94 1.80
C PHE A 52 13.86 -19.08 3.32
N ASP A 53 14.89 -18.78 4.11
CA ASP A 53 14.89 -19.01 5.55
C ASP A 53 14.50 -17.76 6.37
N ASN A 54 14.29 -16.59 5.74
CA ASN A 54 14.07 -15.32 6.47
C ASN A 54 12.90 -14.47 5.96
N TRP A 55 12.12 -14.95 4.98
CA TRP A 55 11.00 -14.19 4.43
C TRP A 55 9.91 -13.86 5.47
N GLU A 56 9.70 -14.74 6.45
CA GLU A 56 8.71 -14.55 7.52
C GLU A 56 9.04 -13.34 8.40
N ASP A 57 10.32 -13.07 8.68
CA ASP A 57 10.72 -11.91 9.49
C ASP A 57 10.34 -10.60 8.80
N TYR A 58 10.55 -10.51 7.48
CA TYR A 58 10.17 -9.34 6.70
C TYR A 58 8.65 -9.19 6.59
N GLU A 59 7.92 -10.29 6.41
CA GLU A 59 6.46 -10.29 6.36
C GLU A 59 5.86 -9.81 7.69
N ASN A 60 6.37 -10.34 8.82
CA ASN A 60 5.95 -9.92 10.15
C ASN A 60 6.22 -8.44 10.40
N GLU A 61 7.40 -7.93 10.00
CA GLU A 61 7.71 -6.52 10.11
C GLU A 61 6.82 -5.65 9.20
N ASN A 62 6.55 -6.07 7.96
CA ASN A 62 5.62 -5.37 7.05
C ASN A 62 4.23 -5.25 7.69
N MET A 63 3.73 -6.33 8.29
CA MET A 63 2.45 -6.36 8.99
C MET A 63 2.45 -5.45 10.22
N GLU A 64 3.55 -5.37 10.97
CA GLU A 64 3.69 -4.43 12.10
C GLU A 64 3.64 -2.97 11.63
N ILE A 65 4.27 -2.63 10.50
CA ILE A 65 4.23 -1.29 9.91
C ILE A 65 2.81 -0.92 9.49
N LEU A 66 2.10 -1.83 8.81
CA LEU A 66 0.72 -1.61 8.37
C LEU A 66 -0.22 -1.43 9.57
N LYS A 67 -0.09 -2.28 10.59
CA LYS A 67 -0.87 -2.18 11.82
C LYS A 67 -0.64 -0.86 12.54
N PHE A 68 0.63 -0.46 12.73
CA PHE A 68 0.97 0.83 13.34
C PHE A 68 0.37 2.00 12.53
N SER A 69 0.44 1.94 11.21
CA SER A 69 -0.10 2.98 10.33
C SER A 69 -1.63 3.12 10.46
N GLU A 70 -2.32 2.00 10.66
CA GLU A 70 -3.76 1.96 10.89
C GLU A 70 -4.13 2.44 12.30
N ASP A 71 -3.45 1.97 13.33
CA ASP A 71 -3.67 2.35 14.74
C ASP A 71 -3.47 3.87 14.94
N GLU A 72 -2.45 4.45 14.30
CA GLU A 72 -2.15 5.89 14.33
C GLU A 72 -2.96 6.70 13.29
N LYS A 73 -3.84 6.06 12.51
CA LYS A 73 -4.70 6.69 11.49
C LYS A 73 -3.92 7.56 10.51
N MET A 74 -2.76 7.08 10.06
CA MET A 74 -1.82 7.84 9.23
C MET A 74 -2.30 8.06 7.78
N GLY A 75 -3.46 7.51 7.38
CA GLY A 75 -3.98 7.67 6.01
C GLY A 75 -3.14 6.99 4.94
N VAL A 76 -2.36 5.95 5.30
CA VAL A 76 -1.47 5.24 4.37
C VAL A 76 -2.28 4.49 3.32
N VAL A 77 -1.89 4.64 2.06
CA VAL A 77 -2.39 3.87 0.93
C VAL A 77 -1.25 3.05 0.35
N GLN A 78 -1.41 1.73 0.26
CA GLN A 78 -0.37 0.85 -0.30
C GLN A 78 -0.21 1.08 -1.82
N TYR A 79 1.02 1.26 -2.28
CA TYR A 79 1.36 1.20 -3.71
C TYR A 79 1.81 -0.21 -4.07
N LEU A 80 1.35 -0.73 -5.22
CA LEU A 80 1.40 -2.17 -5.55
C LEU A 80 0.73 -3.03 -4.47
N PRO A 81 -0.54 -2.74 -4.13
CA PRO A 81 -1.22 -3.35 -2.99
C PRO A 81 -1.47 -4.86 -3.19
N TYR A 82 -1.41 -5.60 -2.09
CA TYR A 82 -1.97 -6.94 -1.98
C TYR A 82 -3.01 -6.96 -0.86
N TYR A 83 -4.24 -7.34 -1.21
CA TYR A 83 -5.29 -7.65 -0.25
C TYR A 83 -5.95 -8.96 -0.65
N SER A 84 -6.02 -9.90 0.30
CA SER A 84 -6.64 -11.21 0.09
C SER A 84 -8.17 -11.18 0.18
N SER A 85 -8.76 -10.06 0.61
CA SER A 85 -10.20 -9.89 0.78
C SER A 85 -10.74 -8.69 0.01
N GLN A 86 -11.99 -8.77 -0.41
CA GLN A 86 -12.68 -7.67 -1.05
C GLN A 86 -12.84 -6.48 -0.10
N GLU A 87 -13.03 -6.72 1.20
CA GLU A 87 -13.12 -5.68 2.22
C GLU A 87 -11.82 -4.86 2.31
N GLY A 88 -10.66 -5.52 2.15
CA GLY A 88 -9.36 -4.83 2.05
C GLY A 88 -9.31 -3.91 0.83
N TRP A 89 -9.77 -4.40 -0.33
CA TRP A 89 -9.87 -3.60 -1.55
C TRP A 89 -10.87 -2.44 -1.45
N VAL A 90 -12.02 -2.65 -0.80
CA VAL A 90 -13.01 -1.59 -0.53
C VAL A 90 -12.38 -0.48 0.32
N ARG A 91 -11.64 -0.85 1.37
CA ARG A 91 -10.93 0.12 2.23
C ARG A 91 -9.86 0.89 1.45
N HIS A 92 -9.11 0.19 0.60
CA HIS A 92 -8.06 0.78 -0.24
C HIS A 92 -8.59 1.83 -1.22
N PHE A 93 -9.66 1.51 -1.95
CA PHE A 93 -10.26 2.46 -2.91
C PHE A 93 -11.18 3.50 -2.24
N GLY A 94 -11.67 3.22 -1.04
CA GLY A 94 -12.52 4.11 -0.25
C GLY A 94 -13.73 4.59 -1.05
N PRO A 95 -14.02 5.91 -1.06
CA PRO A 95 -15.15 6.48 -1.80
C PRO A 95 -15.17 6.15 -3.30
N ARG A 96 -14.02 5.75 -3.88
CA ARG A 96 -13.86 5.47 -5.31
C ARG A 96 -14.16 4.01 -5.68
N TRP A 97 -14.42 3.14 -4.70
CA TRP A 97 -14.71 1.73 -4.89
C TRP A 97 -15.85 1.49 -5.91
N ASN A 98 -16.94 2.24 -5.80
CA ASN A 98 -18.11 2.06 -6.67
C ASN A 98 -17.77 2.32 -8.15
N ILE A 99 -16.94 3.32 -8.43
CA ILE A 99 -16.48 3.62 -9.79
C ILE A 99 -15.56 2.51 -10.31
N PHE A 100 -14.70 1.95 -9.46
CA PHE A 100 -13.84 0.84 -9.82
C PHE A 100 -14.66 -0.40 -10.21
N VAL A 101 -15.67 -0.74 -9.41
CA VAL A 101 -16.59 -1.86 -9.66
C VAL A 101 -17.41 -1.65 -10.93
N GLU A 102 -17.97 -0.45 -11.15
CA GLU A 102 -18.69 -0.12 -12.38
C GLU A 102 -17.82 -0.37 -13.63
N ARG A 103 -16.57 0.08 -13.59
CA ARG A 103 -15.60 -0.14 -14.66
C ARG A 103 -15.28 -1.62 -14.83
N LYS A 104 -15.10 -2.37 -13.74
CA LYS A 104 -14.85 -3.81 -13.81
C LYS A 104 -16.01 -4.53 -14.51
N TYR A 105 -17.27 -4.25 -14.16
CA TYR A 105 -18.41 -4.84 -14.86
C TYR A 105 -18.52 -4.40 -16.33
N ARG A 106 -18.14 -3.17 -16.66
CA ARG A 106 -18.18 -2.67 -18.05
C ARG A 106 -17.13 -3.34 -18.93
N TYR A 107 -15.92 -3.55 -18.42
CA TYR A 107 -14.76 -3.95 -19.24
C TYR A 107 -14.33 -5.41 -19.03
N ASP A 108 -14.64 -6.03 -17.89
CA ASP A 108 -14.39 -7.44 -17.58
C ASP A 108 -15.55 -8.05 -16.77
N PRO A 109 -16.75 -8.17 -17.37
CA PRO A 109 -17.94 -8.67 -16.69
C PRO A 109 -17.82 -10.13 -16.22
N LYS A 110 -16.88 -10.90 -16.79
CA LYS A 110 -16.63 -12.30 -16.43
C LYS A 110 -15.54 -12.47 -15.38
N MET A 111 -14.93 -11.38 -14.92
CA MET A 111 -13.88 -11.38 -13.89
C MET A 111 -12.69 -12.29 -14.23
N ILE A 112 -12.25 -12.27 -15.49
CA ILE A 112 -11.16 -13.17 -15.96
C ILE A 112 -9.78 -12.51 -15.99
N LEU A 113 -9.72 -11.18 -15.92
CA LEU A 113 -8.46 -10.44 -16.02
C LEU A 113 -7.85 -10.22 -14.64
N SER A 114 -6.58 -10.62 -14.50
CA SER A 114 -5.75 -10.43 -13.30
C SER A 114 -6.43 -10.97 -12.02
N PRO A 115 -6.56 -12.31 -11.90
CA PRO A 115 -7.24 -12.95 -10.76
C PRO A 115 -6.49 -12.80 -9.44
#